data_AF-A0A1C6RLP1-F1
#
_entry.id   AF-A0A1C6RLP1-F1
#
_cell.length_a   1.000
_cell.length_b   1.000
_cell.length_c   1.000
_cell.angle_alpha   90.00
_cell.angle_beta   90.00
_cell.angle_gamma   90.00
#
_symmetry.space_group_name_H-M   'P 1'
#
loop_
_entity.id
_entity.type
_entity.pdbx_description
1 polymer ?
#
loop_
_entity_poly.entity_id
_entity_poly.type
_entity_poly.pdbx_seq_one_letter_code
_entity_poly.pdbx_strand_id
1 'polypeptide(L)'
;MQLTAFIRWVLHGQTIPHWVRPRYRRIWYPTSESHRRRNLIWTTSRHVDTETRHEAMRQRQDERKRQREEQERRAEQQRQAEAEARRQEEERQREAQRQEQERQRQIRAAGEAARWAEQRRQWEIEAEQARQRREAEERRRQEQARAAEEQRLRQEREEELAAGRWWTGLSSVQIGQLRDAVAEPLWGREATGVEFDPLGVTVDSAYGIAIYVRRRLHGVLRPSPASLGRLPPVVPVYVRNAREAHELVSTGNIDPARVVHFDLPDHEQMSLM
;
A
#
# COMPACT_ATOMS: atom_id res chain seq x y z
N MET A 1 -66.23 25.15 -109.33
CA MET A 1 -65.62 23.80 -109.36
C MET A 1 -65.30 23.19 -107.98
N GLN A 2 -65.89 23.67 -106.85
CA GLN A 2 -65.60 23.11 -105.52
C GLN A 2 -66.60 22.02 -105.07
N LEU A 3 -67.84 22.03 -105.58
CA LEU A 3 -68.87 21.08 -105.17
C LEU A 3 -68.59 19.64 -105.65
N THR A 4 -68.08 19.47 -106.87
CA THR A 4 -67.79 18.15 -107.45
C THR A 4 -66.62 17.45 -106.76
N ALA A 5 -65.63 18.22 -106.28
CA ALA A 5 -64.53 17.70 -105.47
C ALA A 5 -64.98 17.31 -104.06
N PHE A 6 -65.88 18.10 -103.45
CA PHE A 6 -66.52 17.76 -102.17
C PHE A 6 -67.40 16.50 -102.30
N ILE A 7 -68.20 16.40 -103.35
CA ILE A 7 -69.02 15.22 -103.64
C ILE A 7 -68.14 13.99 -103.90
N ARG A 8 -67.03 14.12 -104.65
CA ARG A 8 -66.06 13.03 -104.81
C ARG A 8 -65.41 12.62 -103.48
N TRP A 9 -65.09 13.57 -102.60
CA TRP A 9 -64.50 13.30 -101.29
C TRP A 9 -65.49 12.57 -100.36
N VAL A 10 -66.76 13.01 -100.35
CA VAL A 10 -67.85 12.36 -99.61
C VAL A 10 -68.21 10.98 -100.18
N LEU A 11 -68.15 10.80 -101.52
CA LEU A 11 -68.49 9.55 -102.20
C LEU A 11 -67.34 8.52 -102.25
N HIS A 12 -66.07 8.94 -102.15
CA HIS A 12 -64.90 8.03 -102.12
C HIS A 12 -64.35 7.76 -100.72
N GLY A 13 -64.88 8.42 -99.69
CA GLY A 13 -64.59 8.14 -98.29
C GLY A 13 -65.88 8.18 -97.48
N GLN A 14 -66.50 7.02 -97.26
CA GLN A 14 -67.71 6.86 -96.45
C GLN A 14 -67.51 7.53 -95.08
N THR A 15 -68.09 8.72 -94.89
CA THR A 15 -68.08 9.42 -93.60
C THR A 15 -69.15 8.82 -92.70
N ILE A 16 -68.74 8.33 -91.55
CA ILE A 16 -69.63 7.76 -90.53
C ILE A 16 -69.71 8.68 -89.31
N PRO A 17 -70.86 8.73 -88.62
CA PRO A 17 -70.95 9.38 -87.32
C PRO A 17 -70.17 8.54 -86.29
N HIS A 18 -69.21 9.15 -85.60
CA HIS A 18 -68.37 8.49 -84.59
C HIS A 18 -68.40 9.25 -83.26
N TRP A 19 -68.61 8.50 -82.18
CA TRP A 19 -68.60 9.04 -80.82
C TRP A 19 -67.17 9.19 -80.31
N VAL A 20 -66.75 10.43 -80.10
CA VAL A 20 -65.37 10.75 -79.66
C VAL A 20 -65.18 10.27 -78.22
N ARG A 21 -64.10 9.51 -77.96
CA ARG A 21 -63.81 8.99 -76.61
C ARG A 21 -63.54 10.15 -75.64
N PRO A 22 -63.89 10.02 -74.34
CA PRO A 22 -63.83 11.11 -73.34
C PRO A 22 -62.54 11.93 -73.34
N ARG A 23 -61.39 11.29 -73.53
CA ARG A 23 -60.06 11.91 -73.51
C ARG A 23 -59.77 12.79 -74.74
N TYR A 24 -60.43 12.54 -75.87
CA TYR A 24 -60.25 13.30 -77.12
C TYR A 24 -61.39 14.30 -77.39
N ARG A 25 -62.40 14.38 -76.51
CA ARG A 25 -63.57 15.27 -76.70
C ARG A 25 -63.21 16.76 -76.67
N ARG A 26 -62.14 17.14 -75.96
CA ARG A 26 -61.72 18.54 -75.82
C ARG A 26 -60.78 18.90 -76.95
N ILE A 27 -61.25 19.75 -77.86
CA ILE A 27 -60.44 20.30 -78.94
C ILE A 27 -60.27 21.79 -78.68
N TRP A 28 -59.03 22.27 -78.82
CA TRP A 28 -58.70 23.69 -78.75
C TRP A 28 -59.03 24.37 -80.08
N TYR A 29 -59.73 25.50 -80.05
CA TYR A 29 -60.00 26.31 -81.23
C TYR A 29 -59.16 27.58 -81.16
N PRO A 30 -58.15 27.72 -82.05
CA PRO A 30 -57.26 28.87 -82.01
C PRO A 30 -57.98 30.20 -82.27
N THR A 31 -59.01 30.20 -83.12
CA THR A 31 -59.76 31.41 -83.49
C THR A 31 -60.71 31.93 -82.42
N SER A 32 -61.08 31.10 -81.45
CA SER A 32 -62.01 31.48 -80.38
C SER A 32 -61.43 31.30 -78.98
N GLU A 33 -60.11 31.05 -78.88
CA GLU A 33 -59.35 30.77 -77.65
C GLU A 33 -60.11 29.95 -76.61
N SER A 34 -60.84 28.93 -77.06
CA SER A 34 -61.71 28.16 -76.18
C SER A 34 -61.70 26.69 -76.53
N HIS A 35 -61.81 25.87 -75.50
CA HIS A 35 -62.06 24.46 -75.65
C HIS A 35 -63.55 24.22 -75.87
N ARG A 36 -63.87 23.49 -76.94
CA ARG A 36 -65.23 22.94 -77.08
C ARG A 36 -65.19 21.43 -76.95
N ARG A 37 -66.23 20.89 -76.32
CA ARG A 37 -66.45 19.44 -76.23
C ARG A 37 -67.21 18.99 -77.46
N ARG A 38 -66.59 18.14 -78.27
CA ARG A 38 -67.28 17.42 -79.36
C ARG A 38 -67.54 16.00 -78.91
N ASN A 39 -68.82 15.64 -78.82
CA ASN A 39 -69.23 14.28 -78.46
C ASN A 39 -69.37 13.38 -79.70
N LEU A 40 -69.67 13.98 -80.85
CA LEU A 40 -69.91 13.29 -82.12
C LEU A 40 -69.17 14.05 -83.24
N ILE A 41 -68.50 13.31 -84.11
CA ILE A 41 -67.86 13.84 -85.32
C ILE A 41 -68.23 12.99 -86.52
N TRP A 42 -68.27 13.59 -87.70
CA TRP A 42 -68.32 12.87 -88.96
C TRP A 42 -66.89 12.62 -89.41
N THR A 43 -66.47 11.37 -89.50
CA THR A 43 -65.09 11.00 -89.83
C THR A 43 -65.04 9.74 -90.68
N THR A 44 -63.85 9.37 -91.15
CA THR A 44 -63.65 8.14 -91.94
C THR A 44 -63.40 6.95 -91.01
N SER A 45 -63.73 5.74 -91.47
CA SER A 45 -63.44 4.48 -90.76
C SER A 45 -61.97 4.37 -90.34
N ARG A 46 -61.05 4.78 -91.22
CA ARG A 46 -59.59 4.80 -90.96
C ARG A 46 -59.21 5.64 -89.73
N HIS A 47 -59.92 6.74 -89.47
CA HIS A 47 -59.68 7.56 -88.28
C HIS A 47 -60.13 6.86 -87.00
N VAL A 48 -61.29 6.19 -87.03
CA VAL A 48 -61.82 5.40 -85.91
C VAL A 48 -60.87 4.25 -85.55
N ASP A 49 -60.33 3.57 -86.56
CA ASP A 49 -59.34 2.50 -86.38
C ASP A 49 -58.05 3.04 -85.76
N THR A 50 -57.61 4.22 -86.19
CA THR A 50 -56.39 4.86 -85.66
C THR A 50 -56.59 5.29 -84.21
N GLU A 51 -57.72 5.92 -83.87
CA GLU A 51 -58.07 6.29 -82.49
C GLU A 51 -58.15 5.05 -81.59
N THR A 52 -58.74 3.96 -82.08
CA THR A 52 -58.85 2.69 -81.36
C THR A 52 -57.47 2.04 -81.14
N ARG A 53 -56.60 2.04 -82.15
CA ARG A 53 -55.20 1.57 -82.02
C ARG A 53 -54.40 2.40 -81.04
N HIS A 54 -54.54 3.73 -81.06
CA HIS A 54 -53.87 4.63 -80.12
C HIS A 54 -54.34 4.39 -78.68
N GLU A 55 -55.64 4.18 -78.47
CA GLU A 55 -56.15 3.90 -77.12
C GLU A 55 -55.68 2.53 -76.61
N ALA A 56 -55.69 1.49 -77.45
CA ALA A 56 -55.16 0.18 -77.09
C ALA A 56 -53.66 0.23 -76.76
N MET A 57 -52.88 1.01 -77.51
CA MET A 57 -51.45 1.22 -77.21
C MET A 57 -51.25 1.93 -75.87
N ARG A 58 -52.06 2.96 -75.57
CA ARG A 58 -51.97 3.67 -74.29
C ARG A 58 -52.37 2.81 -73.11
N GLN A 59 -53.45 2.04 -73.22
CA GLN A 59 -53.85 1.11 -72.17
C GLN A 59 -52.73 0.11 -71.85
N ARG A 60 -52.05 -0.43 -72.87
CA ARG A 60 -50.87 -1.30 -72.68
C ARG A 60 -49.69 -0.56 -72.02
N GLN A 61 -49.49 0.72 -72.30
CA GLN A 61 -48.45 1.53 -71.65
C GLN A 61 -48.78 1.82 -70.18
N ASP A 62 -50.02 2.20 -69.88
CA ASP A 62 -50.48 2.46 -68.52
C ASP A 62 -50.44 1.18 -67.67
N GLU A 63 -50.81 0.03 -68.24
CA GLU A 63 -50.74 -1.27 -67.56
C GLU A 63 -49.29 -1.69 -67.30
N ARG A 64 -48.38 -1.52 -68.27
CA ARG A 64 -46.94 -1.74 -68.06
C ARG A 64 -46.36 -0.79 -67.01
N LYS A 65 -46.81 0.46 -66.97
CA LYS A 65 -46.36 1.43 -65.96
C LYS A 65 -46.81 1.01 -64.56
N ARG A 66 -48.07 0.59 -64.40
CA ARG A 66 -48.59 0.06 -63.13
C ARG A 66 -47.84 -1.18 -62.66
N GLN A 67 -47.57 -2.12 -63.58
CA GLN A 67 -46.78 -3.32 -63.24
C GLN A 67 -45.37 -2.98 -62.76
N ARG A 68 -44.72 -1.98 -63.39
CA ARG A 68 -43.39 -1.50 -62.93
C ARG A 68 -43.46 -0.84 -61.57
N GLU A 69 -44.41 0.06 -61.35
CA GLU A 69 -44.59 0.73 -60.05
C GLU A 69 -44.90 -0.29 -58.93
N GLU A 70 -45.69 -1.32 -59.22
CA GLU A 70 -45.99 -2.38 -58.25
C GLU A 70 -44.77 -3.27 -57.95
N GLN A 71 -43.97 -3.61 -58.98
CA GLN A 71 -42.70 -4.31 -58.78
C GLN A 71 -41.69 -3.48 -57.99
N GLU A 72 -41.58 -2.18 -58.26
CA GLU A 72 -40.71 -1.27 -57.51
C GLU A 72 -41.13 -1.18 -56.04
N ARG A 73 -42.43 -1.04 -55.75
CA ARG A 73 -42.93 -1.03 -54.36
C ARG A 73 -42.63 -2.33 -53.62
N ARG A 74 -42.82 -3.50 -54.27
CA ARG A 74 -42.50 -4.80 -53.67
C ARG A 74 -41.00 -4.94 -53.41
N ALA A 75 -40.17 -4.52 -54.36
CA ALA A 75 -38.72 -4.55 -54.20
C ALA A 75 -38.24 -3.59 -53.09
N GLU A 76 -38.85 -2.40 -52.97
CA GLU A 76 -38.54 -1.45 -51.91
C GLU A 76 -38.94 -1.97 -50.53
N GLN A 77 -40.13 -2.57 -50.41
CA GLN A 77 -40.57 -3.22 -49.17
C GLN A 77 -39.63 -4.38 -48.76
N GLN A 78 -39.18 -5.19 -49.72
CA GLN A 78 -38.21 -6.25 -49.44
C GLN A 78 -36.87 -5.70 -48.96
N ARG A 79 -36.36 -4.63 -49.58
CA ARG A 79 -35.12 -3.97 -49.14
C ARG A 79 -35.24 -3.38 -47.74
N GLN A 80 -36.39 -2.79 -47.41
CA GLN A 80 -36.65 -2.26 -46.07
C GLN A 80 -36.68 -3.38 -45.03
N ALA A 81 -37.41 -4.47 -45.30
CA ALA A 81 -37.47 -5.63 -44.41
C ALA A 81 -36.09 -6.28 -44.20
N GLU A 82 -35.29 -6.42 -45.26
CA GLU A 82 -33.93 -6.96 -45.15
C GLU A 82 -33.00 -6.03 -44.35
N ALA A 83 -33.12 -4.71 -44.54
CA ALA A 83 -32.35 -3.74 -43.79
C ALA A 83 -32.72 -3.74 -42.29
N GLU A 84 -34.00 -3.87 -41.95
CA GLU A 84 -34.45 -4.01 -40.56
C GLU A 84 -33.97 -5.31 -39.92
N ALA A 85 -34.05 -6.43 -40.64
CA ALA A 85 -33.55 -7.71 -40.16
C ALA A 85 -32.04 -7.66 -39.86
N ARG A 86 -31.25 -7.04 -40.74
CA ARG A 86 -29.81 -6.84 -40.53
C ARG A 86 -29.52 -5.97 -39.30
N ARG A 87 -30.30 -4.91 -39.06
CA ARG A 87 -30.13 -4.06 -37.86
C ARG A 87 -30.43 -4.84 -36.58
N GLN A 88 -31.50 -5.63 -36.57
CA GLN A 88 -31.86 -6.45 -35.40
C GLN A 88 -30.80 -7.51 -35.12
N GLU A 89 -30.25 -8.14 -36.15
CA GLU A 89 -29.19 -9.14 -35.99
C GLU A 89 -27.89 -8.50 -35.46
N GLU A 90 -27.51 -7.33 -35.99
CA GLU A 90 -26.35 -6.58 -35.51
C GLU A 90 -26.52 -6.13 -34.04
N GLU A 91 -27.73 -5.71 -33.65
CA GLU A 91 -28.04 -5.33 -32.27
C GLU A 91 -27.91 -6.53 -31.31
N ARG A 92 -28.46 -7.70 -31.68
CA ARG A 92 -28.29 -8.94 -30.91
C ARG A 92 -26.83 -9.36 -30.78
N GLN A 93 -26.04 -9.22 -31.85
CA GLN A 93 -24.60 -9.52 -31.79
C GLN A 93 -23.86 -8.57 -30.84
N ARG A 94 -24.19 -7.27 -30.86
CA ARG A 94 -23.61 -6.28 -29.95
C ARG A 94 -23.99 -6.56 -28.50
N GLU A 95 -25.23 -6.93 -28.21
CA GLU A 95 -25.66 -7.31 -26.87
C GLU A 95 -24.94 -8.58 -26.38
N ALA A 96 -24.84 -9.61 -27.21
CA ALA A 96 -24.11 -10.84 -26.88
C ALA A 96 -22.63 -10.56 -26.59
N GLN A 97 -21.99 -9.69 -27.39
CA GLN A 97 -20.60 -9.27 -27.14
C GLN A 97 -20.44 -8.51 -25.82
N ARG A 98 -21.39 -7.65 -25.46
CA ARG A 98 -21.37 -6.93 -24.18
C ARG A 98 -21.50 -7.90 -23.00
N GLN A 99 -22.42 -8.84 -23.08
CA GLN A 99 -22.60 -9.86 -22.04
C GLN A 99 -21.35 -10.73 -21.87
N GLU A 100 -20.72 -11.14 -22.97
CA GLU A 100 -19.49 -11.93 -22.92
C GLU A 100 -18.32 -11.13 -22.32
N GLN A 101 -18.16 -9.87 -22.71
CA GLN A 101 -17.15 -8.99 -22.09
C GLN A 101 -17.40 -8.80 -20.59
N GLU A 102 -18.65 -8.65 -20.18
CA GLU A 102 -19.00 -8.49 -18.77
C GLU A 102 -18.69 -9.76 -17.97
N ARG A 103 -19.02 -10.94 -18.51
CA ARG A 103 -18.63 -12.23 -17.91
C ARG A 103 -17.12 -12.35 -17.77
N GLN A 104 -16.35 -11.98 -18.81
CA GLN A 104 -14.89 -12.01 -18.74
C GLN A 104 -14.34 -11.04 -17.69
N ARG A 105 -14.94 -9.85 -17.54
CA ARG A 105 -14.57 -8.90 -16.47
C ARG A 105 -14.86 -9.48 -15.10
N GLN A 106 -16.02 -10.11 -14.91
CA GLN A 106 -16.38 -10.75 -13.64
C GLN A 106 -15.41 -11.90 -13.28
N ILE A 107 -15.04 -12.74 -14.25
CA ILE A 107 -14.07 -13.83 -14.04
C ILE A 107 -12.70 -13.27 -13.65
N ARG A 108 -12.22 -12.22 -14.34
CA ARG A 108 -10.94 -11.57 -14.01
C ARG A 108 -10.97 -10.94 -12.62
N ALA A 109 -12.03 -10.19 -12.29
CA ALA A 109 -12.21 -9.56 -10.99
C ALA A 109 -12.27 -10.59 -9.86
N ALA A 110 -12.99 -11.70 -10.06
CA ALA A 110 -13.03 -12.79 -9.09
C ALA A 110 -11.66 -13.46 -8.91
N GLY A 111 -10.91 -13.70 -10.00
CA GLY A 111 -9.56 -14.26 -9.94
C GLY A 111 -8.53 -13.32 -9.29
N GLU A 112 -8.68 -12.00 -9.42
CA GLU A 112 -7.87 -11.02 -8.71
C GLU A 112 -8.24 -10.96 -7.22
N ALA A 113 -9.53 -10.94 -6.89
CA ALA A 113 -10.01 -10.96 -5.52
C ALA A 113 -9.53 -12.20 -4.75
N ALA A 114 -9.54 -13.38 -5.40
CA ALA A 114 -9.01 -14.60 -4.81
C ALA A 114 -7.50 -14.49 -4.50
N ARG A 115 -6.71 -13.98 -5.45
CA ARG A 115 -5.27 -13.75 -5.25
C ARG A 115 -4.98 -12.77 -4.12
N TRP A 116 -5.75 -11.68 -4.03
CA TRP A 116 -5.65 -10.73 -2.93
C TRP A 116 -6.02 -11.34 -1.58
N ALA A 117 -7.05 -12.19 -1.54
CA ALA A 117 -7.44 -12.88 -0.32
C ALA A 117 -6.36 -13.87 0.15
N GLU A 118 -5.71 -14.59 -0.75
CA GLU A 118 -4.59 -15.48 -0.44
C GLU A 118 -3.37 -14.70 0.08
N GLN A 119 -3.00 -13.59 -0.58
CA GLN A 119 -1.90 -12.74 -0.11
C GLN A 119 -2.18 -12.17 1.28
N ARG A 120 -3.42 -11.74 1.56
CA ARG A 120 -3.80 -11.26 2.90
C ARG A 120 -3.63 -12.33 3.96
N ARG A 121 -4.07 -13.57 3.68
CA ARG A 121 -3.89 -14.70 4.60
C ARG A 121 -2.41 -14.98 4.86
N GLN A 122 -1.57 -14.92 3.82
CA GLN A 122 -0.13 -15.09 3.98
C GLN A 122 0.48 -13.99 4.85
N TRP A 123 0.12 -12.72 4.62
CA TRP A 123 0.58 -11.62 5.45
C TRP A 123 0.10 -11.70 6.90
N GLU A 124 -1.13 -12.18 7.16
CA GLU A 124 -1.62 -12.40 8.52
C GLU A 124 -0.79 -13.47 9.25
N ILE A 125 -0.50 -14.59 8.59
CA ILE A 125 0.36 -15.65 9.14
C ILE A 125 1.78 -15.14 9.40
N GLU A 126 2.37 -14.43 8.43
CA GLU A 126 3.72 -13.85 8.58
C GLU A 126 3.76 -12.81 9.70
N ALA A 127 2.74 -11.96 9.82
CA ALA A 127 2.63 -10.96 10.87
C ALA A 127 2.50 -11.62 12.26
N GLU A 128 1.74 -12.70 12.37
CA GLU A 128 1.60 -13.45 13.62
C GLU A 128 2.93 -14.13 14.01
N GLN A 129 3.60 -14.78 13.06
CA GLN A 129 4.94 -15.35 13.28
C GLN A 129 5.96 -14.28 13.68
N ALA A 130 5.91 -13.10 13.06
CA ALA A 130 6.79 -11.99 13.39
C ALA A 130 6.54 -11.46 14.81
N ARG A 131 5.27 -11.38 15.24
CA ARG A 131 4.92 -11.02 16.63
C ARG A 131 5.45 -12.04 17.62
N GLN A 132 5.24 -13.33 17.36
CA GLN A 132 5.75 -14.40 18.23
C GLN A 132 7.29 -14.37 18.35
N ARG A 133 8.00 -14.11 17.26
CA ARG A 133 9.47 -13.96 17.28
C ARG A 133 9.91 -12.77 18.13
N ARG A 134 9.24 -11.62 17.99
CA ARG A 134 9.55 -10.42 18.79
C ARG A 134 9.27 -10.65 20.27
N GLU A 135 8.13 -11.23 20.60
CA GLU A 135 7.80 -11.57 21.99
C GLU A 135 8.80 -12.57 22.59
N ALA A 136 9.21 -13.60 21.83
CA ALA A 136 10.21 -14.56 22.28
C ALA A 136 11.60 -13.91 22.47
N GLU A 137 11.99 -12.99 21.58
CA GLU A 137 13.24 -12.26 21.71
C GLU A 137 13.21 -11.29 22.90
N GLU A 138 12.12 -10.57 23.10
CA GLU A 138 11.94 -9.69 24.27
C GLU A 138 11.97 -10.48 25.57
N ARG A 139 11.31 -11.63 25.63
CA ARG A 139 11.38 -12.53 26.80
C ARG A 139 12.80 -12.98 27.07
N ARG A 140 13.55 -13.40 26.03
CA ARG A 140 14.97 -13.77 26.18
C ARG A 140 15.81 -12.61 26.68
N ARG A 141 15.61 -11.40 26.16
CA ARG A 141 16.31 -10.20 26.65
C ARG A 141 15.97 -9.89 28.10
N GLN A 142 14.70 -10.00 28.49
CA GLN A 142 14.26 -9.80 29.87
C GLN A 142 14.84 -10.87 30.81
N GLU A 143 14.84 -12.14 30.41
CA GLU A 143 15.44 -13.22 31.18
C GLU A 143 16.95 -13.04 31.32
N GLN A 144 17.65 -12.64 30.26
CA GLN A 144 19.08 -12.32 30.32
C GLN A 144 19.35 -11.11 31.23
N ALA A 145 18.52 -10.07 31.17
CA ALA A 145 18.65 -8.92 32.04
C ALA A 145 18.43 -9.29 33.52
N ARG A 146 17.39 -10.10 33.81
CA ARG A 146 17.12 -10.60 35.16
C ARG A 146 18.24 -11.50 35.66
N ALA A 147 18.74 -12.42 34.84
CA ALA A 147 19.86 -13.29 35.20
C ALA A 147 21.14 -12.49 35.47
N ALA A 148 21.41 -11.45 34.66
CA ALA A 148 22.53 -10.54 34.89
C ALA A 148 22.35 -9.73 36.18
N GLU A 149 21.15 -9.24 36.47
CA GLU A 149 20.83 -8.54 37.72
C GLU A 149 20.97 -9.44 38.93
N GLU A 150 20.46 -10.68 38.88
CA GLU A 150 20.62 -11.66 39.96
C GLU A 150 22.10 -12.01 40.19
N GLN A 151 22.88 -12.17 39.12
CA GLN A 151 24.33 -12.39 39.24
C GLN A 151 25.02 -11.20 39.89
N ARG A 152 24.67 -9.97 39.49
CA ARG A 152 25.20 -8.75 40.11
C ARG A 152 24.86 -8.67 41.60
N LEU A 153 23.60 -8.93 41.97
CA LEU A 153 23.17 -8.92 43.37
C LEU A 153 23.86 -10.01 44.20
N ARG A 154 24.11 -11.19 43.61
CA ARG A 154 24.88 -12.25 44.28
C ARG A 154 26.33 -11.83 44.50
N GLN A 155 26.97 -11.27 43.48
CA GLN A 155 28.34 -10.74 43.61
C GLN A 155 28.40 -9.64 44.67
N GLU A 156 27.47 -8.69 44.66
CA GLU A 156 27.39 -7.62 45.68
C GLU A 156 27.25 -8.19 47.09
N ARG A 157 26.38 -9.19 47.31
CA ARG A 157 26.25 -9.86 48.61
C ARG A 157 27.51 -10.63 49.02
N GLU A 158 28.16 -11.31 48.09
CA GLU A 158 29.41 -12.01 48.35
C GLU A 158 30.54 -11.04 48.71
N GLU A 159 30.63 -9.90 48.00
CA GLU A 159 31.54 -8.80 48.28
C GLU A 159 31.27 -8.20 49.67
N GLU A 160 30.01 -7.92 50.02
CA GLU A 160 29.58 -7.43 51.33
C GLU A 160 29.95 -8.40 52.46
N LEU A 161 29.71 -9.71 52.29
CA LEU A 161 30.05 -10.73 53.29
C LEU A 161 31.58 -10.91 53.43
N ALA A 162 32.32 -10.83 52.33
CA ALA A 162 33.79 -10.85 52.34
C ALA A 162 34.33 -9.61 53.06
N ALA A 163 33.75 -8.44 52.79
CA ALA A 163 34.10 -7.18 53.43
C ALA A 163 33.79 -7.19 54.93
N GLY A 164 32.62 -7.71 55.32
CA GLY A 164 32.27 -7.89 56.72
C GLY A 164 33.34 -8.70 57.45
N ARG A 165 33.74 -9.85 56.88
CA ARG A 165 34.84 -10.67 57.43
C ARG A 165 36.18 -9.93 57.47
N TRP A 166 36.50 -9.18 56.41
CA TRP A 166 37.71 -8.36 56.32
C TRP A 166 37.79 -7.30 57.44
N TRP A 167 36.67 -6.65 57.75
CA TRP A 167 36.59 -5.62 58.79
C TRP A 167 36.40 -6.15 60.20
N THR A 168 35.77 -7.32 60.39
CA THR A 168 35.54 -7.93 61.72
C THR A 168 36.86 -8.23 62.45
N GLY A 169 37.96 -8.42 61.71
CA GLY A 169 39.29 -8.66 62.27
C GLY A 169 39.94 -7.46 62.96
N LEU A 170 39.34 -6.26 62.92
CA LEU A 170 39.87 -5.06 63.57
C LEU A 170 38.94 -4.50 64.64
N SER A 171 39.50 -4.13 65.78
CA SER A 171 38.82 -3.32 66.78
C SER A 171 38.71 -1.85 66.34
N SER A 172 37.76 -1.11 66.92
CA SER A 172 37.61 0.33 66.69
C SER A 172 38.87 1.13 67.00
N VAL A 173 39.64 0.70 68.01
CA VAL A 173 40.95 1.29 68.37
C VAL A 173 41.95 1.12 67.24
N GLN A 174 42.02 -0.06 66.63
CA GLN A 174 42.94 -0.31 65.52
C GLN A 174 42.54 0.44 64.25
N ILE A 175 41.25 0.59 64.00
CA ILE A 175 40.74 1.44 62.91
C ILE A 175 41.17 2.89 63.16
N GLY A 176 41.11 3.37 64.40
CA GLY A 176 41.64 4.67 64.81
C GLY A 176 43.14 4.81 64.55
N GLN A 177 43.95 3.86 65.03
CA GLN A 177 45.41 3.84 64.80
C GLN A 177 45.78 3.87 63.32
N LEU A 178 45.06 3.12 62.49
CA LEU A 178 45.29 3.09 61.05
C LEU A 178 44.91 4.42 60.39
N ARG A 179 43.82 5.06 60.82
CA ARG A 179 43.45 6.41 60.36
C ARG A 179 44.51 7.44 60.74
N ASP A 180 45.00 7.39 61.97
CA ASP A 180 46.03 8.32 62.47
C ASP A 180 47.35 8.14 61.70
N ALA A 181 47.77 6.89 61.49
CA ALA A 181 48.97 6.57 60.72
C ALA A 181 48.93 7.06 59.26
N VAL A 182 47.73 7.12 58.66
CA VAL A 182 47.54 7.70 57.32
C VAL A 182 47.42 9.22 57.37
N ALA A 183 46.75 9.78 58.38
CA ALA A 183 46.55 11.22 58.52
C ALA A 183 47.86 11.97 58.78
N GLU A 184 48.76 11.42 59.60
CA GLU A 184 50.00 12.08 60.01
C GLU A 184 50.92 12.45 58.82
N PRO A 185 51.25 11.53 57.88
CA PRO A 185 52.01 11.87 56.67
C PRO A 185 51.29 12.83 55.72
N LEU A 186 49.97 12.73 55.63
CA LEU A 186 49.15 13.56 54.74
C LEU A 186 49.02 15.00 55.25
N TRP A 187 48.90 15.19 56.56
CA TRP A 187 48.96 16.52 57.18
C TRP A 187 50.30 17.20 56.95
N GLY A 188 51.42 16.47 57.09
CA GLY A 188 52.75 17.00 56.85
C GLY A 188 53.02 17.42 55.40
N ARG A 189 52.37 16.77 54.42
CA ARG A 189 52.56 17.03 52.99
C ARG A 189 51.59 18.03 52.38
N GLU A 190 50.31 18.00 52.76
CA GLU A 190 49.26 18.76 52.08
C GLU A 190 48.75 19.98 52.87
N ALA A 191 49.21 20.17 54.12
CA ALA A 191 48.88 21.29 55.01
C ALA A 191 47.37 21.60 55.10
N THR A 192 46.52 20.60 54.87
CA THR A 192 45.06 20.69 54.84
C THR A 192 44.48 19.51 55.62
N GLY A 193 43.34 19.70 56.30
CA GLY A 193 42.67 18.63 57.04
C GLY A 193 42.29 17.46 56.12
N VAL A 194 42.67 16.24 56.51
CA VAL A 194 42.23 14.99 55.90
C VAL A 194 40.83 14.68 56.42
N GLU A 195 39.90 14.44 55.51
CA GLU A 195 38.53 14.05 55.82
C GLU A 195 38.35 12.57 55.49
N PHE A 196 38.04 11.75 56.48
CA PHE A 196 37.61 10.36 56.27
C PHE A 196 36.09 10.32 56.14
N ASP A 197 35.57 9.45 55.30
CA ASP A 197 34.12 9.29 55.14
C ASP A 197 33.45 9.10 56.52
N PRO A 198 32.51 9.99 56.92
CA PRO A 198 31.90 10.02 58.24
C PRO A 198 31.08 8.77 58.56
N LEU A 199 30.71 8.01 57.54
CA LEU A 199 29.90 6.80 57.66
C LEU A 199 30.65 5.67 58.40
N GLY A 200 31.99 5.70 58.49
CA GLY A 200 32.75 4.65 59.18
C GLY A 200 32.66 3.30 58.45
N VAL A 201 32.84 2.19 59.18
CA VAL A 201 32.63 0.83 58.64
C VAL A 201 31.12 0.59 58.50
N THR A 202 30.54 0.93 57.35
CA THR A 202 29.11 0.69 57.02
C THR A 202 28.85 -0.60 56.27
N VAL A 203 27.60 -0.84 55.85
CA VAL A 203 27.25 -1.93 54.91
C VAL A 203 28.04 -1.82 53.59
N ASP A 204 28.42 -0.60 53.17
CA ASP A 204 29.27 -0.34 51.99
C ASP A 204 30.79 -0.49 52.27
N SER A 205 31.18 -1.07 53.41
CA SER A 205 32.60 -1.30 53.78
C SER A 205 33.37 -2.20 52.81
N ALA A 206 32.68 -2.83 51.85
CA ALA A 206 33.32 -3.48 50.73
C ALA A 206 34.37 -2.58 50.10
N TYR A 207 34.05 -1.31 49.86
CA TYR A 207 34.92 -0.37 49.18
C TYR A 207 36.01 0.25 50.06
N GLY A 208 36.05 -0.06 51.35
CA GLY A 208 36.95 0.58 52.31
C GLY A 208 36.49 1.98 52.74
N ILE A 209 37.29 2.68 53.55
CA ILE A 209 36.98 4.05 53.99
C ILE A 209 37.62 5.04 53.02
N ALA A 210 36.80 5.82 52.31
CA ALA A 210 37.29 6.86 51.42
C ALA A 210 38.00 7.98 52.19
N ILE A 211 39.14 8.43 51.66
CA ILE A 211 39.96 9.50 52.20
C ILE A 211 39.91 10.67 51.25
N TYR A 212 39.45 11.81 51.73
CA TYR A 212 39.32 13.04 50.98
C TYR A 212 40.32 14.08 51.47
N VAL A 213 40.96 14.76 50.52
CA VAL A 213 41.76 15.97 50.80
C VAL A 213 41.29 17.07 49.88
N ARG A 214 40.97 18.26 50.44
CA ARG A 214 40.39 19.39 49.69
C ARG A 214 39.15 18.99 48.87
N ARG A 215 38.30 18.13 49.45
CA ARG A 215 37.07 17.57 48.83
C ARG A 215 37.31 16.73 47.57
N ARG A 216 38.53 16.21 47.36
CA ARG A 216 38.86 15.26 46.29
C ARG A 216 39.25 13.92 46.88
N LEU A 217 38.84 12.82 46.25
CA LEU A 217 39.21 11.48 46.67
C LEU A 217 40.73 11.32 46.50
N HIS A 218 41.42 11.21 47.64
CA HIS A 218 42.86 11.07 47.71
C HIS A 218 43.26 9.60 47.77
N GLY A 219 42.49 8.76 48.46
CA GLY A 219 42.82 7.34 48.61
C GLY A 219 41.72 6.56 49.30
N VAL A 220 41.96 5.27 49.45
CA VAL A 220 41.03 4.35 50.09
C VAL A 220 41.74 3.58 51.18
N LEU A 221 41.18 3.62 52.39
CA LEU A 221 41.69 2.90 53.54
C LEU A 221 41.10 1.49 53.57
N ARG A 222 42.00 0.51 53.53
CA ARG A 222 41.75 -0.92 53.78
C ARG A 222 40.52 -1.46 53.04
N PRO A 223 40.46 -1.35 51.70
CA PRO A 223 39.40 -1.97 50.92
C PRO A 223 39.43 -3.50 51.06
N SER A 224 38.28 -4.13 50.88
CA SER A 224 38.20 -5.60 50.80
C SER A 224 38.92 -6.11 49.54
N PRO A 225 39.66 -7.24 49.60
CA PRO A 225 40.22 -7.87 48.40
C PRO A 225 39.16 -8.13 47.30
N ALA A 226 37.92 -8.42 47.70
CA ALA A 226 36.82 -8.74 46.79
C ALA A 226 36.29 -7.53 45.99
N SER A 227 36.50 -6.30 46.48
CA SER A 227 35.95 -5.07 45.87
C SER A 227 36.99 -4.27 45.09
N LEU A 228 38.25 -4.70 45.05
CA LEU A 228 39.37 -3.97 44.43
C LEU A 228 39.10 -3.57 42.98
N GLY A 229 38.41 -4.42 42.21
CA GLY A 229 38.07 -4.16 40.80
C GLY A 229 37.11 -2.98 40.58
N ARG A 230 36.45 -2.50 41.64
CA ARG A 230 35.52 -1.35 41.59
C ARG A 230 36.18 -0.04 42.02
N LEU A 231 37.41 -0.08 42.56
CA LEU A 231 38.11 1.11 43.02
C LEU A 231 38.64 1.94 41.84
N PRO A 232 38.67 3.28 41.94
CA PRO A 232 39.30 4.11 40.93
C PRO A 232 40.75 3.70 40.69
N PRO A 233 41.23 3.57 39.44
CA PRO A 233 42.54 2.99 39.14
C PRO A 233 43.73 3.89 39.55
N VAL A 234 43.47 5.17 39.86
CA VAL A 234 44.51 6.20 40.08
C VAL A 234 44.79 6.43 41.56
N VAL A 235 43.91 5.98 42.46
CA VAL A 235 44.03 6.31 43.88
C VAL A 235 44.87 5.26 44.63
N PRO A 236 45.76 5.69 45.56
CA PRO A 236 46.46 4.80 46.46
C PRO A 236 45.50 4.11 47.44
N VAL A 237 45.91 2.92 47.86
CA VAL A 237 45.23 2.10 48.84
C VAL A 237 46.12 1.96 50.08
N TYR A 238 45.56 2.29 51.23
CA TYR A 238 46.27 2.32 52.50
C TYR A 238 45.87 1.11 53.36
N VAL A 239 46.82 0.29 53.78
CA VAL A 239 46.57 -0.93 54.57
C VAL A 239 47.44 -0.97 55.82
N ARG A 240 47.09 -1.85 56.77
CA ARG A 240 47.73 -1.87 58.08
C ARG A 240 49.19 -2.32 58.03
N ASN A 241 49.50 -3.38 57.28
CA ASN A 241 50.82 -4.00 57.28
C ASN A 241 51.11 -4.76 55.98
N ALA A 242 52.33 -5.30 55.87
CA ALA A 242 52.79 -6.05 54.71
C ALA A 242 51.95 -7.31 54.39
N ARG A 243 51.34 -7.96 55.40
CA ARG A 243 50.45 -9.11 55.20
C ARG A 243 49.19 -8.69 54.45
N GLU A 244 48.50 -7.65 54.91
CA GLU A 244 47.31 -7.13 54.22
C GLU A 244 47.67 -6.63 52.81
N ALA A 245 48.83 -5.99 52.64
CA ALA A 245 49.31 -5.56 51.33
C ALA A 245 49.50 -6.74 50.37
N HIS A 246 50.08 -7.84 50.85
CA HIS A 246 50.24 -9.07 50.06
C HIS A 246 48.89 -9.72 49.71
N GLU A 247 47.94 -9.75 50.66
CA GLU A 247 46.60 -10.28 50.43
C GLU A 247 45.85 -9.48 49.34
N LEU A 248 46.00 -8.15 49.29
CA LEU A 248 45.42 -7.34 48.20
C LEU A 248 46.14 -7.57 46.85
N VAL A 249 47.47 -7.58 46.84
CA VAL A 249 48.26 -7.76 45.61
C VAL A 249 48.06 -9.14 45.00
N SER A 250 47.93 -10.19 45.82
CA SER A 250 47.75 -11.57 45.35
C SER A 250 46.46 -11.79 44.55
N THR A 251 45.47 -10.89 44.66
CA THR A 251 44.26 -10.91 43.84
C THR A 251 44.51 -10.60 42.35
N GLY A 252 45.62 -9.95 42.02
CA GLY A 252 45.92 -9.45 40.67
C GLY A 252 45.06 -8.25 40.23
N ASN A 253 44.16 -7.75 41.08
CA ASN A 253 43.23 -6.67 40.75
C ASN A 253 43.76 -5.27 41.11
N ILE A 254 44.96 -5.17 41.69
CA ILE A 254 45.60 -3.91 42.08
C ILE A 254 47.09 -3.95 41.74
N ASP A 255 47.61 -2.82 41.27
CA ASP A 255 49.04 -2.61 41.08
C ASP A 255 49.73 -2.51 42.46
N PRO A 256 50.77 -3.33 42.74
CA PRO A 256 51.53 -3.25 43.98
C PRO A 256 52.03 -1.85 44.32
N ALA A 257 52.37 -1.03 43.32
CA ALA A 257 52.86 0.34 43.54
C ALA A 257 51.81 1.28 44.16
N ARG A 258 50.52 0.90 44.11
CA ARG A 258 49.42 1.67 44.69
C ARG A 258 49.14 1.31 46.14
N VAL A 259 49.70 0.23 46.65
CA VAL A 259 49.43 -0.27 48.01
C VAL A 259 50.48 0.29 48.96
N VAL A 260 50.05 1.08 49.94
CA VAL A 260 50.89 1.68 50.97
C VAL A 260 50.52 1.03 52.31
N HIS A 261 51.51 0.45 53.00
CA HIS A 261 51.33 -0.14 54.32
C HIS A 261 52.10 0.63 55.41
N PHE A 262 51.65 0.53 56.65
CA PHE A 262 52.20 1.27 57.80
C PHE A 262 52.88 0.37 58.85
N ASP A 263 53.11 -0.91 58.52
CA ASP A 263 53.77 -1.91 59.37
C ASP A 263 53.24 -1.98 60.81
N LEU A 264 51.94 -1.76 60.97
CA LEU A 264 51.28 -1.84 62.27
C LEU A 264 51.12 -3.33 62.69
N PRO A 265 51.21 -3.65 63.99
CA PRO A 265 51.29 -5.04 64.47
C PRO A 265 50.15 -5.96 64.01
N ASP A 266 50.47 -7.22 63.65
CA ASP A 266 49.47 -8.26 63.40
C ASP A 266 48.87 -8.77 64.71
N HIS A 267 47.54 -8.88 64.78
CA HIS A 267 46.89 -9.19 66.05
C HIS A 267 46.82 -10.68 66.41
N GLU A 268 47.21 -11.60 65.53
CA GLU A 268 47.38 -13.02 65.93
C GLU A 268 48.49 -13.19 67.00
N GLN A 269 49.33 -12.18 67.22
CA GLN A 269 50.43 -12.23 68.19
C GLN A 269 50.15 -11.58 69.55
N MET A 270 49.02 -10.87 69.77
CA MET A 270 48.71 -10.30 71.10
C MET A 270 47.67 -11.08 71.90
N SER A 271 47.14 -12.20 71.37
CA SER A 271 46.25 -13.10 72.14
C SER A 271 47.03 -14.20 72.88
N LEU A 272 48.36 -14.16 72.84
CA LEU A 272 49.30 -15.13 73.45
C LEU A 272 50.24 -14.49 74.48
N MET A 273 49.96 -13.27 74.94
CA MET A 273 50.61 -12.65 76.10
C MET A 273 49.61 -12.44 77.23
#